data_AF-A0A9E3LH56-F1
#
_entry.id   AF-A0A9E3LH56-F1
#
_cell.length_a   1.000
_cell.length_b   1.000
_cell.length_c   1.000
_cell.angle_alpha   90.00
_cell.angle_beta   90.00
_cell.angle_gamma   90.00
#
_symmetry.space_group_name_H-M   'P 1'
#
loop_
_entity.id
_entity.type
_entity.pdbx_description
1 polymer ?
#
loop_
_entity_poly.entity_id
_entity_poly.type
_entity_poly.pdbx_seq_one_letter_code
_entity_poly.pdbx_strand_id
1 'polypeptide(L)'
;RRVEERAAEIQAALRSAQLAAPDVVSEAMGATVAALVAVIAELNAQIVKLEATLADRFEQHPDAKVIRSLPGLGMVLGARVLGEFGDDPNRYADAKSRKNYAGTSPITKASGTRRVVLARFARNRRLADACYLWAFATLNASPGARAYYDERRAAGDTHHRALRALANRLVASSTAACDMVPSTTRTPPGRIA
;
A
#
# COMPACT_ATOMS: atom_id res chain seq x y z
N ARG A 1 13.70 -16.64 -0.85
CA ARG A 1 12.54 -17.44 -0.40
C ARG A 1 13.01 -18.90 -0.33
N ARG A 2 12.77 -19.61 0.77
CA ARG A 2 13.03 -21.04 0.98
C ARG A 2 11.73 -21.73 1.41
N VAL A 3 10.66 -21.54 0.64
CA VAL A 3 9.30 -21.89 1.09
C VAL A 3 9.11 -23.41 1.13
N GLU A 4 9.51 -24.10 0.06
CA GLU A 4 9.41 -25.57 -0.01
C GLU A 4 10.30 -26.25 1.04
N GLU A 5 11.55 -25.80 1.15
CA GLU A 5 12.49 -26.27 2.18
C GLU A 5 11.90 -26.06 3.59
N ARG A 6 11.37 -24.87 3.88
CA ARG A 6 10.75 -24.57 5.17
C ARG A 6 9.47 -25.38 5.42
N ALA A 7 8.68 -25.63 4.38
CA ALA A 7 7.48 -26.46 4.49
C ALA A 7 7.84 -27.91 4.81
N ALA A 8 8.89 -28.45 4.17
CA ALA A 8 9.42 -29.78 4.45
C ALA A 8 9.95 -29.87 5.89
N GLU A 9 10.72 -28.87 6.35
CA GLU A 9 11.19 -28.77 7.75
C GLU A 9 10.02 -28.80 8.75
N ILE A 10 8.98 -27.99 8.51
CA ILE A 10 7.80 -27.93 9.38
C ILE A 10 7.05 -29.27 9.38
N GLN A 11 6.83 -29.88 8.22
CA GLN A 11 6.14 -31.18 8.16
C GLN A 11 6.94 -32.28 8.86
N ALA A 12 8.26 -32.32 8.70
CA ALA A 12 9.13 -33.28 9.37
C ALA A 12 9.05 -33.10 10.89
N ALA A 13 9.12 -31.86 11.39
CA ALA A 13 8.98 -31.55 12.80
C ALA A 13 7.59 -31.93 13.36
N LEU A 14 6.51 -31.68 12.62
CA LEU A 14 5.16 -32.02 13.03
C LEU A 14 4.87 -33.54 13.03
N ARG A 15 5.64 -34.33 12.28
CA ARG A 15 5.52 -35.80 12.20
C ARG A 15 6.48 -36.56 13.12
N SER A 16 7.36 -35.86 13.84
CA SER A 16 8.25 -36.51 14.82
C SER A 16 7.47 -37.07 16.00
N ALA A 17 8.10 -37.92 16.82
CA ALA A 17 7.51 -38.37 18.07
C ALA A 17 7.16 -37.16 18.97
N GLN A 18 5.91 -37.10 19.43
CA GLN A 18 5.38 -36.03 20.28
C GLN A 18 4.36 -36.64 21.26
N LEU A 19 4.04 -35.90 22.33
CA LEU A 19 2.95 -36.29 23.23
C LEU A 19 1.62 -36.25 22.47
N ALA A 20 0.91 -37.37 22.46
CA ALA A 20 -0.39 -37.47 21.80
C ALA A 20 -1.49 -36.82 22.65
N ALA A 21 -2.32 -35.99 22.02
CA ALA A 21 -3.61 -35.61 22.57
C ALA A 21 -4.62 -36.77 22.40
N PRO A 22 -5.68 -36.84 23.22
CA PRO A 22 -6.75 -37.82 23.02
C PRO A 22 -7.34 -37.74 21.60
N ASP A 23 -7.70 -38.88 21.02
CA ASP A 23 -8.13 -38.99 19.62
C ASP A 23 -9.28 -38.04 19.28
N VAL A 24 -10.29 -37.95 20.15
CA VAL A 24 -11.44 -37.04 19.98
C VAL A 24 -11.04 -35.56 19.85
N VAL A 25 -9.99 -35.14 20.56
CA VAL A 25 -9.48 -33.76 20.50
C VAL A 25 -8.71 -33.55 19.20
N SER A 26 -7.85 -34.51 18.84
CA SER A 26 -7.07 -34.48 17.60
C SER A 26 -7.97 -34.45 16.36
N GLU A 27 -9.04 -35.24 16.34
CA GLU A 27 -10.04 -35.26 15.26
C GLU A 27 -10.80 -33.93 15.16
N ALA A 28 -11.28 -33.39 16.28
CA ALA A 28 -12.03 -32.13 16.30
C ALA A 28 -11.16 -30.93 15.86
N MET A 29 -9.91 -30.86 16.34
CA MET A 29 -8.97 -29.83 15.89
C MET A 29 -8.57 -30.02 14.43
N GLY A 30 -8.35 -31.26 13.99
CA GLY A 30 -8.06 -31.60 12.60
C GLY A 30 -9.16 -31.15 11.65
N ALA A 31 -10.42 -31.42 11.98
CA ALA A 31 -11.58 -30.95 11.22
C ALA A 31 -11.65 -29.42 11.16
N THR A 32 -11.38 -28.74 12.29
CA THR A 32 -11.34 -27.26 12.35
C THR A 32 -10.25 -26.68 11.45
N VAL A 33 -9.03 -27.22 11.53
CA VAL A 33 -7.90 -26.79 10.69
C VAL A 33 -8.22 -27.02 9.21
N ALA A 34 -8.75 -28.19 8.84
CA ALA A 34 -9.14 -28.49 7.47
C ALA A 34 -10.18 -27.49 6.94
N ALA A 35 -11.19 -27.14 7.74
CA ALA A 35 -12.19 -26.14 7.38
C ALA A 35 -11.56 -24.75 7.16
N LEU A 36 -10.67 -24.30 8.06
CA LEU A 36 -9.97 -23.01 7.91
C LEU A 36 -9.06 -22.99 6.67
N VAL A 37 -8.37 -24.09 6.38
CA VAL A 37 -7.55 -24.23 5.17
C VAL A 37 -8.40 -24.11 3.90
N ALA A 38 -9.59 -24.73 3.87
CA ALA A 38 -10.52 -24.60 2.75
C ALA A 38 -10.98 -23.14 2.54
N VAL A 39 -11.27 -22.42 3.63
CA VAL A 39 -11.62 -20.98 3.55
C VAL A 39 -10.45 -20.16 3.01
N ILE A 40 -9.22 -20.40 3.46
CA ILE A 40 -8.02 -19.70 2.97
C ILE A 40 -7.80 -19.99 1.48
N ALA A 41 -7.98 -21.24 1.04
CA ALA A 41 -7.86 -21.63 -0.35
C ALA A 41 -8.87 -20.87 -1.23
N GLU A 42 -10.13 -20.78 -0.80
CA GLU A 42 -11.15 -20.04 -1.53
C GLU A 42 -10.86 -18.52 -1.55
N LEU A 43 -10.44 -17.94 -0.42
CA LEU A 43 -10.05 -16.52 -0.38
C LEU A 43 -8.92 -16.22 -1.37
N ASN A 44 -7.90 -17.10 -1.45
CA ASN A 44 -6.81 -16.94 -2.42
C ASN A 44 -7.32 -17.02 -3.86
N ALA A 45 -8.22 -17.96 -4.16
CA ALA A 45 -8.83 -18.08 -5.49
C ALA A 45 -9.63 -16.83 -5.88
N GLN A 46 -10.40 -16.27 -4.93
CA GLN A 46 -11.17 -15.05 -5.16
C GLN A 46 -10.29 -13.81 -5.27
N ILE A 47 -9.19 -13.72 -4.51
CA ILE A 47 -8.20 -12.66 -4.66
C ILE A 47 -7.65 -12.65 -6.09
N VAL A 48 -7.24 -13.80 -6.64
CA VAL A 48 -6.72 -13.88 -8.02
C VAL A 48 -7.77 -13.39 -9.04
N LYS A 49 -9.04 -13.79 -8.90
CA LYS A 49 -10.13 -13.33 -9.78
C LYS A 49 -10.36 -11.81 -9.70
N LEU A 50 -10.35 -11.27 -8.49
CA LEU A 50 -10.52 -9.83 -8.26
C LEU A 50 -9.33 -9.03 -8.77
N GLU A 51 -8.10 -9.55 -8.61
CA GLU A 51 -6.89 -8.92 -9.14
C GLU A 51 -6.91 -8.87 -10.68
N ALA A 52 -7.36 -9.95 -11.35
CA ALA A 52 -7.53 -9.95 -12.81
C ALA A 52 -8.56 -8.90 -13.25
N THR A 53 -9.72 -8.87 -12.60
CA THR A 53 -10.77 -7.87 -12.91
C THR A 53 -10.27 -6.44 -12.67
N LEU A 54 -9.52 -6.22 -11.58
CA LEU A 54 -8.91 -4.94 -11.27
C LEU A 54 -7.90 -4.53 -12.35
N ALA A 55 -7.06 -5.46 -12.79
CA ALA A 55 -6.06 -5.21 -13.82
C ALA A 55 -6.71 -4.77 -15.13
N ASP A 56 -7.70 -5.53 -15.61
CA ASP A 56 -8.42 -5.24 -16.84
C ASP A 56 -9.05 -3.84 -16.82
N ARG A 57 -9.66 -3.45 -15.69
CA ARG A 57 -10.31 -2.14 -15.55
C ARG A 57 -9.31 -1.01 -15.35
N PHE A 58 -8.28 -1.22 -14.53
CA PHE A 58 -7.30 -0.18 -14.26
C PHE A 58 -6.50 0.17 -15.51
N GLU A 59 -6.12 -0.80 -16.35
CA GLU A 59 -5.37 -0.51 -17.59
C GLU A 59 -6.14 0.36 -18.60
N GLN A 60 -7.47 0.37 -18.52
CA GLN A 60 -8.33 1.22 -19.35
C GLN A 60 -8.41 2.67 -18.83
N HIS A 61 -7.97 2.94 -17.60
CA HIS A 61 -8.03 4.27 -17.02
C HIS A 61 -6.97 5.20 -17.65
N PRO A 62 -7.31 6.45 -18.02
CA PRO A 62 -6.37 7.38 -18.65
C PRO A 62 -5.05 7.57 -17.88
N ASP A 63 -5.15 7.68 -16.55
CA ASP A 63 -3.99 7.90 -15.68
C ASP A 63 -3.19 6.63 -15.36
N ALA A 64 -3.64 5.44 -15.78
CA ALA A 64 -3.02 4.18 -15.36
C ALA A 64 -1.55 4.08 -15.76
N LYS A 65 -1.22 4.53 -16.99
CA LYS A 65 0.16 4.55 -17.49
C LYS A 65 1.05 5.47 -16.67
N VAL A 66 0.55 6.65 -16.30
CA VAL A 66 1.29 7.61 -15.48
C VAL A 66 1.49 7.07 -14.07
N ILE A 67 0.44 6.56 -13.44
CA ILE A 67 0.53 6.00 -12.09
C ILE A 67 1.50 4.81 -12.04
N ARG A 68 1.45 3.89 -13.02
CA ARG A 68 2.35 2.73 -13.09
C ARG A 68 3.79 3.10 -13.47
N SER A 69 4.02 4.27 -14.06
CA SER A 69 5.37 4.76 -14.34
C SER A 69 6.11 5.20 -13.07
N LEU A 70 5.38 5.46 -11.98
CA LEU A 70 5.97 5.82 -10.69
C LEU A 70 6.64 4.60 -10.05
N PRO A 71 7.88 4.74 -9.56
CA PRO A 71 8.63 3.63 -9.01
C PRO A 71 7.89 3.01 -7.82
N GLY A 72 7.81 1.68 -7.77
CA GLY A 72 7.14 0.95 -6.68
C GLY A 72 5.61 0.84 -6.79
N LEU A 73 4.95 1.48 -7.77
CA LEU A 73 3.53 1.28 -8.04
C LEU A 73 3.30 0.20 -9.09
N GLY A 74 2.99 -1.01 -8.61
CA GLY A 74 2.46 -2.08 -9.45
C GLY A 74 0.95 -1.93 -9.72
N MET A 75 0.36 -2.93 -10.37
CA MET A 75 -1.07 -2.96 -10.75
C MET A 75 -2.01 -2.66 -9.57
N VAL A 76 -1.99 -3.53 -8.55
CA VAL A 76 -2.90 -3.45 -7.40
C VAL A 76 -2.66 -2.20 -6.57
N LEU A 77 -1.39 -1.90 -6.29
CA LEU A 77 -1.02 -0.77 -5.44
C LEU A 77 -1.28 0.57 -6.13
N GLY A 78 -0.97 0.66 -7.43
CA GLY A 78 -1.26 1.83 -8.26
C GLY A 78 -2.76 2.10 -8.36
N ALA A 79 -3.57 1.07 -8.64
CA ALA A 79 -5.02 1.18 -8.68
C ALA A 79 -5.60 1.64 -7.34
N ARG A 80 -5.08 1.12 -6.22
CA ARG A 80 -5.49 1.57 -4.88
C ARG A 80 -5.10 3.02 -4.62
N VAL A 81 -3.88 3.43 -4.98
CA VAL A 81 -3.43 4.82 -4.81
C VAL A 81 -4.32 5.77 -5.63
N LEU A 82 -4.62 5.42 -6.89
CA LEU A 82 -5.54 6.21 -7.72
C LEU A 82 -6.94 6.28 -7.11
N GLY A 83 -7.56 5.13 -6.79
CA GLY A 83 -8.92 5.08 -6.27
C GLY A 83 -9.10 5.82 -4.93
N GLU A 84 -8.08 5.81 -4.07
CA GLU A 84 -8.11 6.52 -2.80
C GLU A 84 -7.87 8.04 -2.95
N PHE A 85 -6.99 8.45 -3.88
CA PHE A 85 -6.83 9.87 -4.22
C PHE A 85 -7.99 10.41 -5.06
N GLY A 86 -8.72 9.55 -5.76
CA GLY A 86 -9.70 9.96 -6.77
C GLY A 86 -9.04 10.44 -8.06
N ASP A 87 -9.88 10.55 -9.08
CA ASP A 87 -9.58 10.94 -10.46
C ASP A 87 -9.99 12.40 -10.78
N ASP A 88 -10.67 13.09 -9.86
CA ASP A 88 -10.97 14.52 -10.02
C ASP A 88 -9.69 15.37 -9.91
N PRO A 89 -9.26 16.04 -11.00
CA PRO A 89 -8.02 16.82 -11.03
C PRO A 89 -8.07 18.04 -10.11
N ASN A 90 -9.28 18.55 -9.78
CA ASN A 90 -9.44 19.73 -8.94
C ASN A 90 -9.72 19.40 -7.47
N ARG A 91 -9.69 18.11 -7.10
CA ARG A 91 -9.97 17.66 -5.73
C ARG A 91 -9.03 18.26 -4.69
N TYR A 92 -7.79 18.56 -5.08
CA TYR A 92 -6.75 19.08 -4.20
C TYR A 92 -6.28 20.44 -4.67
N ALA A 93 -6.31 21.45 -3.78
CA ALA A 93 -5.88 22.81 -4.12
C ALA A 93 -4.36 22.92 -4.39
N ASP A 94 -3.56 22.06 -3.75
CA ASP A 94 -2.11 22.04 -3.88
C ASP A 94 -1.52 20.69 -3.42
N ALA A 95 -0.22 20.46 -3.69
CA ALA A 95 0.48 19.27 -3.23
C ALA A 95 0.49 19.13 -1.69
N LYS A 96 0.35 20.23 -0.94
CA LYS A 96 0.30 20.22 0.53
C LYS A 96 -1.00 19.60 1.04
N SER A 97 -2.14 19.97 0.47
CA SER A 97 -3.46 19.42 0.77
C SER A 97 -3.53 17.94 0.41
N ARG A 98 -2.94 17.52 -0.72
CA ARG A 98 -2.81 16.11 -1.09
C ARG A 98 -1.98 15.31 -0.07
N LYS A 99 -0.82 15.83 0.35
CA LYS A 99 0.02 15.22 1.42
C LYS A 99 -0.70 15.16 2.77
N ASN A 100 -1.50 16.18 3.09
CA ASN A 100 -2.31 16.21 4.30
C ASN A 100 -3.40 15.14 4.27
N TYR A 101 -4.09 14.99 3.14
CA TYR A 101 -5.14 13.99 2.93
C TYR A 101 -4.57 12.56 3.01
N ALA A 102 -3.44 12.31 2.36
CA ALA A 102 -2.70 11.05 2.47
C ALA A 102 -2.11 10.80 3.87
N GLY A 103 -2.11 11.82 4.73
CA GLY A 103 -1.57 11.75 6.09
C GLY A 103 -0.07 11.45 6.16
N THR A 104 0.67 11.78 5.09
CA THR A 104 2.12 11.64 5.02
C THR A 104 2.83 12.87 5.59
N SER A 105 2.16 14.03 5.58
CA SER A 105 2.70 15.25 6.18
C SER A 105 2.68 15.22 7.71
N PRO A 106 3.76 15.69 8.37
CA PRO A 106 3.79 15.81 9.82
C PRO A 106 2.95 16.99 10.32
N ILE A 107 2.50 16.92 11.56
CA ILE A 107 1.86 18.00 12.29
C ILE A 107 2.85 18.57 13.29
N THR A 108 3.19 19.84 13.14
CA THR A 108 3.99 20.54 14.15
C THR A 108 3.06 21.18 15.17
N LYS A 109 3.21 20.82 16.44
CA LYS A 109 2.58 21.52 17.57
C LYS A 109 3.66 22.31 18.30
N ALA A 110 3.50 23.61 18.35
CA ALA A 110 4.43 24.50 19.05
C ALA A 110 3.67 25.45 19.98
N SER A 111 4.17 25.59 21.20
CA SER A 111 3.88 26.70 22.12
C SER A 111 5.20 27.41 22.40
N GLY A 112 5.19 28.66 22.90
CA GLY A 112 6.41 29.47 23.08
C GLY A 112 7.57 28.78 23.83
N THR A 113 7.30 27.72 24.59
CA THR A 113 8.30 26.93 25.33
C THR A 113 8.52 25.51 24.80
N ARG A 114 7.70 25.01 23.86
CA ARG A 114 7.75 23.61 23.39
C ARG A 114 7.48 23.51 21.90
N ARG A 115 8.25 22.68 21.20
CA ARG A 115 8.00 22.32 19.80
C ARG A 115 8.07 20.81 19.63
N VAL A 116 7.01 20.22 19.08
CA VAL A 116 6.94 18.78 18.82
C VAL A 116 6.42 18.55 17.40
N VAL A 117 7.04 17.61 16.67
CA VAL A 117 6.63 17.18 15.35
C VAL A 117 6.02 15.78 15.45
N LEU A 118 4.74 15.66 15.09
CA LEU A 118 3.92 14.47 15.27
C LEU A 118 3.45 13.90 13.92
N ALA A 119 3.14 12.61 13.90
CA ALA A 119 2.42 12.02 12.78
C ALA A 119 0.93 12.42 12.83
N ARG A 120 0.29 12.51 11.67
CA ARG A 120 -1.16 12.69 11.56
C ARG A 120 -1.85 11.35 11.81
N PHE A 121 -2.75 11.28 12.79
CA PHE A 121 -3.54 10.07 13.10
C PHE A 121 -4.94 10.12 12.48
N ALA A 122 -5.61 11.28 12.50
CA ALA A 122 -6.86 11.49 11.76
C ALA A 122 -6.56 11.67 10.27
N ARG A 123 -6.69 10.58 9.49
CA ARG A 123 -6.36 10.51 8.06
C ARG A 123 -7.13 9.38 7.38
N ASN A 124 -7.16 9.37 6.04
CA ASN A 124 -7.60 8.19 5.30
C ASN A 124 -6.59 7.04 5.54
N ARG A 125 -6.98 6.05 6.35
CA ARG A 125 -6.11 4.93 6.72
C ARG A 125 -5.72 4.09 5.49
N ARG A 126 -6.67 3.84 4.58
CA ARG A 126 -6.44 3.02 3.39
C ARG A 126 -5.40 3.64 2.47
N LEU A 127 -5.52 4.94 2.21
CA LEU A 127 -4.56 5.69 1.40
C LEU A 127 -3.19 5.74 2.05
N ALA A 128 -3.16 5.95 3.35
CA ALA A 128 -1.90 6.14 4.03
C ALA A 128 -1.11 4.82 4.21
N ASP A 129 -1.81 3.69 4.33
CA ASP A 129 -1.23 2.35 4.25
C ASP A 129 -0.70 2.08 2.82
N ALA A 130 -1.46 2.49 1.80
CA ALA A 130 -1.00 2.38 0.40
C ALA A 130 0.27 3.22 0.16
N CYS A 131 0.33 4.46 0.67
CA CYS A 131 1.51 5.32 0.58
C CYS A 131 2.71 4.73 1.32
N TYR A 132 2.48 4.04 2.44
CA TYR A 132 3.53 3.34 3.17
C TYR A 132 4.09 2.17 2.35
N LEU A 133 3.23 1.32 1.80
CA LEU A 133 3.63 0.20 0.94
C LEU A 133 4.32 0.71 -0.33
N TRP A 134 3.85 1.83 -0.88
CA TRP A 134 4.47 2.46 -2.04
C TRP A 134 5.90 2.90 -1.71
N ALA A 135 6.11 3.64 -0.62
CA ALA A 135 7.45 4.02 -0.18
C ALA A 135 8.36 2.80 0.05
N PHE A 136 7.84 1.74 0.66
CA PHE A 136 8.59 0.51 0.89
C PHE A 136 8.99 -0.19 -0.42
N ALA A 137 8.05 -0.38 -1.35
CA ALA A 137 8.31 -0.97 -2.65
C ALA A 137 9.30 -0.13 -3.48
N THR A 138 9.22 1.20 -3.35
CA THR A 138 10.10 2.15 -4.05
C THR A 138 11.57 1.96 -3.66
N LEU A 139 11.87 1.47 -2.45
CA LEU A 139 13.26 1.23 -2.01
C LEU A 139 14.02 0.27 -2.92
N ASN A 140 13.33 -0.71 -3.51
CA ASN A 140 13.94 -1.66 -4.44
C ASN A 140 13.88 -1.17 -5.90
N ALA A 141 12.93 -0.28 -6.21
CA ALA A 141 12.70 0.20 -7.57
C ALA A 141 13.49 1.46 -7.93
N SER A 142 13.96 2.24 -6.95
CA SER A 142 14.68 3.50 -7.19
C SER A 142 15.89 3.66 -6.25
N PRO A 143 17.12 3.70 -6.79
CA PRO A 143 18.32 3.97 -6.00
C PRO A 143 18.26 5.33 -5.29
N GLY A 144 17.66 6.36 -5.92
CA GLY A 144 17.51 7.68 -5.31
C GLY A 144 16.56 7.67 -4.11
N ALA A 145 15.47 6.91 -4.17
CA ALA A 145 14.58 6.72 -3.03
C ALA A 145 15.25 5.94 -1.91
N ARG A 146 16.08 4.94 -2.25
CA ARG A 146 16.88 4.18 -1.29
C ARG A 146 17.89 5.07 -0.57
N ALA A 147 18.63 5.89 -1.30
CA ALA A 147 19.60 6.82 -0.75
C ALA A 147 18.94 7.80 0.24
N TYR A 148 17.78 8.37 -0.14
CA TYR A 148 17.02 9.24 0.77
C TYR A 148 16.56 8.50 2.03
N TYR A 149 16.05 7.28 1.90
CA TYR A 149 15.66 6.48 3.06
C TYR A 149 16.86 6.19 3.98
N ASP A 150 18.01 5.81 3.43
CA ASP A 150 19.22 5.52 4.20
C ASP A 150 19.75 6.79 4.90
N GLU A 151 19.70 7.95 4.24
CA GLU A 151 20.01 9.26 4.84
C GLU A 151 19.10 9.54 6.05
N ARG A 152 17.79 9.33 5.92
CA ARG A 152 16.84 9.48 7.04
C ARG A 152 17.17 8.53 8.19
N ARG A 153 17.51 7.27 7.89
CA ARG A 153 17.90 6.27 8.89
C ARG A 153 19.19 6.66 9.61
N ALA A 154 20.19 7.16 8.88
CA ALA A 154 21.44 7.66 9.43
C ALA A 154 21.23 8.89 10.33
N ALA A 155 20.26 9.75 9.99
CA ALA A 155 19.83 10.88 10.81
C ALA A 155 19.00 10.50 12.06
N GLY A 156 18.83 9.20 12.34
CA GLY A 156 18.16 8.69 13.56
C GLY A 156 16.65 8.47 13.43
N ASP A 157 16.05 8.64 12.24
CA ASP A 157 14.64 8.28 12.05
C ASP A 157 14.47 6.77 12.20
N THR A 158 13.43 6.31 12.89
CA THR A 158 13.01 4.90 12.84
C THR A 158 12.61 4.49 11.43
N HIS A 159 12.59 3.18 11.15
CA HIS A 159 12.16 2.63 9.85
C HIS A 159 10.84 3.26 9.35
N HIS A 160 9.81 3.28 10.19
CA HIS A 160 8.51 3.84 9.83
C HIS A 160 8.51 5.36 9.67
N ARG A 161 9.39 6.08 10.38
CA ARG A 161 9.54 7.53 10.19
C ARG A 161 10.22 7.84 8.85
N ALA A 162 11.30 7.12 8.52
CA ALA A 162 11.99 7.25 7.25
C ALA A 162 11.07 6.93 6.06
N LEU A 163 10.30 5.83 6.13
CA LEU A 163 9.32 5.49 5.09
C LEU A 163 8.21 6.53 4.96
N ARG A 164 7.73 7.12 6.07
CA ARG A 164 6.72 8.19 6.00
C ARG A 164 7.29 9.46 5.36
N ALA A 165 8.53 9.81 5.65
CA ALA A 165 9.22 10.92 5.01
C ALA A 165 9.37 10.68 3.49
N LEU A 166 9.75 9.46 3.09
CA LEU A 166 9.82 9.07 1.69
C LEU A 166 8.44 9.13 1.02
N ALA A 167 7.40 8.56 1.66
CA ALA A 167 6.02 8.63 1.16
C ALA A 167 5.55 10.09 0.97
N ASN A 168 5.91 11.00 1.90
CA ASN A 168 5.60 12.42 1.78
C ASN A 168 6.25 13.07 0.56
N ARG A 169 7.47 12.65 0.18
CA ARG A 169 8.14 13.11 -1.05
C ARG A 169 7.48 12.52 -2.30
N LEU A 170 7.15 11.23 -2.27
CA LEU A 170 6.51 10.52 -3.39
C LEU A 170 5.14 11.10 -3.74
N VAL A 171 4.30 11.39 -2.74
CA VAL A 171 2.99 12.03 -2.95
C VAL A 171 3.12 13.44 -3.56
N ALA A 172 4.20 14.17 -3.23
CA ALA A 172 4.46 15.46 -3.86
C ALA A 172 4.79 15.28 -5.35
N SER A 173 5.67 14.33 -5.69
CA SER A 173 6.06 14.09 -7.09
C SER A 173 4.95 13.53 -7.97
N SER A 174 4.03 12.72 -7.42
CA SER A 174 2.91 12.19 -8.22
C SER A 174 1.90 13.26 -8.62
N THR A 175 1.80 14.35 -7.86
CA THR A 175 0.90 15.46 -8.20
C THR A 175 1.35 16.08 -9.53
N ALA A 176 2.64 16.38 -9.65
CA ALA A 176 3.22 16.91 -10.90
C ALA A 176 3.08 15.95 -12.09
N ALA A 177 3.14 14.63 -11.86
CA ALA A 177 2.98 13.65 -12.93
C ALA A 177 1.54 13.57 -13.45
N CYS A 178 0.54 13.67 -12.57
CA CYS A 178 -0.88 13.73 -12.96
C CYS A 178 -1.23 15.04 -13.67
N ASP A 179 -0.66 16.17 -13.24
CA ASP A 179 -0.94 17.49 -13.84
C ASP A 179 -0.39 17.65 -15.27
N MET A 180 0.55 16.79 -15.69
CA MET A 180 1.14 16.81 -17.04
C MET A 180 0.33 16.01 -18.09
N VAL A 181 -0.76 15.35 -17.71
CA VAL A 181 -1.66 14.70 -18.68
C VAL A 181 -2.74 15.71 -19.09
N PRO A 182 -2.75 16.23 -20.33
CA PRO A 182 -3.88 17.01 -20.80
C PRO A 182 -5.10 16.10 -20.84
N SER A 183 -6.19 16.52 -20.19
CA SER A 183 -7.48 15.83 -20.16
C SER A 183 -8.15 15.86 -21.53
N THR A 184 -7.65 15.09 -22.49
CA THR A 184 -8.25 14.90 -23.81
C THR A 184 -9.43 13.92 -23.77
N THR A 185 -10.45 14.23 -22.99
CA THR A 185 -11.84 13.80 -23.20
C THR A 185 -12.76 14.76 -22.45
N ARG A 186 -12.84 15.98 -22.96
CA ARG A 186 -13.78 16.99 -22.49
C ARG A 186 -15.07 16.83 -23.30
N THR A 187 -15.96 15.93 -22.88
CA THR A 187 -17.36 16.06 -23.29
C THR A 187 -17.90 17.31 -22.60
N PRO A 188 -18.30 18.37 -23.32
CA PRO A 188 -18.85 19.56 -22.69
C PRO A 188 -20.12 19.15 -21.91
N PRO A 189 -20.44 19.80 -20.78
CA PRO A 189 -21.73 19.59 -20.14
C PRO A 189 -22.81 19.96 -21.17
N GLY A 190 -23.57 18.95 -21.58
CA GLY A 190 -24.76 19.15 -22.38
C GLY A 190 -25.66 20.12 -21.61
N ARG A 191 -25.96 21.26 -22.23
CA ARG A 191 -27.14 22.05 -21.89
C ARG A 191 -28.33 21.10 -21.93
N ILE A 192 -28.97 20.90 -20.78
CA ILE A 192 -30.33 20.40 -20.73
C ILE A 192 -31.12 21.51 -20.04
N ALA A 193 -32.11 21.99 -20.80
CA ALA A 193 -33.17 22.97 -20.56
C ALA A 193 -33.21 23.67 -19.18
#